data_AF-A0AAW7LZE3-F1
#
_entry.id   AF-A0AAW7LZE3-F1
#
_cell.length_a   1.000
_cell.length_b   1.000
_cell.length_c   1.000
_cell.angle_alpha   90.00
_cell.angle_beta   90.00
_cell.angle_gamma   90.00
#
_symmetry.space_group_name_H-M   'P 1'
#
loop_
_entity.id
_entity.type
_entity.pdbx_description
1 polymer ?
#
loop_
_entity_poly.entity_id
_entity_poly.type
_entity_poly.pdbx_seq_one_letter_code
_entity_poly.pdbx_strand_id
1 'polypeptide(L)'
;MRNKTSKTILRFMLLLLFTSTLSSCTLTRVSDSTHAKEVDELNVIGLSLEGARQRATEKGFVCSEYGNVNTVVTEQGEHRWLQTECSKKSAELFCPQMRFVVLNVDPNTNRVVDVGNYVNQHTCF
;
A
#
# COMPACT_ATOMS: atom_id res chain seq x y z
N MET A 1 25.47 -45.17 -30.89
CA MET A 1 25.34 -44.65 -29.50
C MET A 1 24.91 -43.16 -29.45
N ARG A 2 23.99 -42.69 -30.32
CA ARG A 2 23.67 -41.25 -30.48
C ARG A 2 22.40 -40.77 -29.73
N ASN A 3 21.65 -41.71 -29.14
CA ASN A 3 20.29 -41.47 -28.63
C ASN A 3 20.22 -41.17 -27.11
N LYS A 4 21.28 -41.45 -26.34
CA LYS A 4 21.31 -41.19 -24.88
C LYS A 4 21.54 -39.72 -24.55
N THR A 5 22.44 -39.05 -25.27
CA THR A 5 22.85 -37.66 -25.01
C THR A 5 21.70 -36.66 -25.23
N SER A 6 20.88 -36.88 -26.26
CA SER A 6 19.70 -36.06 -26.57
C SER A 6 18.63 -36.13 -25.49
N LYS A 7 18.36 -37.33 -24.92
CA LYS A 7 17.43 -37.50 -23.80
C LYS A 7 17.91 -36.81 -22.53
N THR A 8 19.22 -36.78 -22.28
CA THR A 8 19.80 -36.09 -21.12
C THR A 8 19.65 -34.57 -21.26
N ILE A 9 19.93 -34.02 -22.45
CA ILE A 9 19.79 -32.58 -22.73
C ILE A 9 18.32 -32.14 -22.62
N LEU A 10 17.38 -32.94 -23.14
CA LEU A 10 15.94 -32.65 -23.03
C LEU A 10 15.46 -32.64 -21.58
N ARG A 11 15.95 -33.56 -20.74
CA ARG A 11 15.64 -33.60 -19.31
C ARG A 11 16.18 -32.37 -18.56
N PHE A 12 17.40 -31.92 -18.90
CA PHE A 12 17.97 -30.70 -18.32
C PHE A 12 17.19 -29.44 -18.72
N MET A 13 16.74 -29.34 -19.98
CA MET A 13 15.90 -28.23 -20.43
C MET A 13 14.55 -28.22 -19.70
N LEU A 14 13.93 -29.40 -19.48
CA LEU A 14 12.67 -29.51 -18.75
C LEU A 14 12.83 -29.10 -17.27
N LEU A 15 13.95 -29.48 -16.64
CA LEU A 15 14.30 -29.10 -15.28
C LEU A 15 14.51 -27.58 -15.15
N LEU A 16 15.24 -26.97 -16.09
CA LEU A 16 15.46 -25.52 -16.13
C LEU A 16 14.16 -24.72 -16.31
N LEU A 17 13.24 -25.21 -17.14
CA LEU A 17 11.90 -24.64 -17.31
C LEU A 17 11.05 -24.78 -16.03
N PHE A 18 11.18 -25.88 -15.30
CA PHE A 18 10.48 -26.07 -14.02
C PHE A 18 11.04 -25.20 -12.89
N THR A 19 12.35 -24.92 -12.88
CA THR A 19 12.95 -24.05 -11.85
C THR A 19 12.71 -22.57 -12.11
N SER A 20 12.44 -22.17 -13.35
CA SER A 20 12.19 -20.77 -13.72
C SER A 20 10.74 -20.31 -13.44
N THR A 21 9.80 -21.22 -13.21
CA THR A 21 8.45 -20.87 -12.71
C THR A 21 8.41 -20.66 -11.19
N LEU A 22 9.41 -21.17 -10.45
CA LEU A 22 9.50 -21.06 -8.99
C LEU A 22 10.05 -19.70 -8.51
N SER A 23 10.61 -18.87 -9.40
CA SER A 23 11.12 -17.53 -9.06
C SER A 23 10.04 -16.42 -9.09
N SER A 24 8.75 -16.78 -9.18
CA SER A 24 7.65 -15.80 -9.30
C SER A 24 6.87 -15.56 -7.99
N CYS A 25 7.48 -15.77 -6.82
CA CYS A 25 6.78 -15.66 -5.52
C CYS A 25 7.00 -14.34 -4.76
N THR A 26 7.45 -13.25 -5.39
CA THR A 26 7.77 -11.99 -4.69
C THR A 26 6.96 -10.76 -5.13
N LEU A 27 5.95 -10.92 -6.00
CA LEU A 27 5.27 -9.78 -6.64
C LEU A 27 3.99 -9.28 -5.93
N THR A 28 3.79 -9.62 -4.66
CA THR A 28 2.56 -9.24 -3.93
C THR A 28 2.77 -8.23 -2.80
N ARG A 29 4.02 -7.99 -2.40
CA ARG A 29 4.36 -7.05 -1.33
C ARG A 29 4.54 -5.64 -1.91
N VAL A 30 3.83 -4.65 -1.38
CA VAL A 30 3.95 -3.25 -1.79
C VAL A 30 5.05 -2.60 -0.95
N SER A 31 6.01 -1.93 -1.61
CA SER A 31 7.05 -1.15 -0.92
C SER A 31 6.49 0.16 -0.36
N ASP A 32 7.11 0.69 0.69
CA ASP A 32 6.74 1.99 1.27
C ASP A 32 6.82 3.12 0.24
N SER A 33 7.80 3.09 -0.66
CA SER A 33 7.93 4.06 -1.75
C SER A 33 6.79 3.98 -2.78
N THR A 34 6.34 2.78 -3.11
CA THR A 34 5.22 2.58 -4.05
C THR A 34 3.92 3.03 -3.40
N HIS A 35 3.74 2.73 -2.11
CA HIS A 35 2.60 3.19 -1.33
C HIS A 35 2.58 4.72 -1.22
N ALA A 36 3.71 5.35 -0.86
CA ALA A 36 3.84 6.81 -0.78
C ALA A 36 3.47 7.49 -2.11
N LYS A 37 3.90 6.92 -3.24
CA LYS A 37 3.50 7.41 -4.57
C LYS A 37 2.00 7.26 -4.83
N GLU A 38 1.40 6.12 -4.48
CA GLU A 38 -0.05 5.92 -4.60
C GLU A 38 -0.83 6.94 -3.74
N VAL A 39 -0.32 7.27 -2.54
CA VAL A 39 -0.91 8.28 -1.65
C VAL A 39 -0.78 9.69 -2.22
N ASP A 40 0.39 10.06 -2.75
CA ASP A 40 0.60 11.35 -3.42
C ASP A 40 -0.35 11.53 -4.62
N GLU A 41 -0.53 10.47 -5.42
CA GLU A 41 -1.44 10.45 -6.56
C GLU A 41 -2.93 10.61 -6.18
N LEU A 42 -3.30 10.45 -4.89
CA LEU A 42 -4.65 10.77 -4.43
C LEU A 42 -4.94 12.27 -4.56
N ASN A 43 -3.94 13.15 -4.51
CA ASN A 43 -4.10 14.60 -4.67
C ASN A 43 -5.25 15.17 -3.82
N VAL A 44 -5.24 14.85 -2.52
CA VAL A 44 -6.34 15.18 -1.59
C VAL A 44 -6.10 16.42 -0.74
N ILE A 45 -4.89 16.98 -0.74
CA ILE A 45 -4.59 18.23 -0.03
C ILE A 45 -5.51 19.34 -0.54
N GLY A 46 -6.12 20.08 0.39
CA GLY A 46 -7.09 21.14 0.12
C GLY A 46 -8.54 20.68 -0.08
N LEU A 47 -8.78 19.38 -0.27
CA LEU A 47 -10.15 18.85 -0.36
C LEU A 47 -10.83 18.88 1.02
N SER A 48 -12.17 18.84 1.01
CA SER A 48 -12.93 18.54 2.23
C SER A 48 -12.62 17.12 2.71
N LEU A 49 -12.82 16.86 4.01
CA LEU A 49 -12.67 15.51 4.56
C LEU A 49 -13.50 14.47 3.79
N GLU A 50 -14.76 14.80 3.46
CA GLU A 50 -15.63 13.92 2.68
C GLU A 50 -15.10 13.69 1.26
N GLY A 51 -14.66 14.75 0.57
CA GLY A 51 -14.09 14.62 -0.77
C GLY A 51 -12.79 13.81 -0.80
N ALA A 52 -11.95 13.94 0.23
CA ALA A 52 -10.74 13.15 0.39
C ALA A 52 -11.06 11.67 0.64
N ARG A 53 -12.05 11.37 1.50
CA ARG A 53 -12.55 10.01 1.73
C ARG A 53 -13.09 9.40 0.45
N GLN A 54 -13.92 10.13 -0.29
CA GLN A 54 -14.46 9.67 -1.56
C GLN A 54 -13.34 9.32 -2.55
N ARG A 55 -12.33 10.18 -2.70
CA ARG A 55 -11.19 9.93 -3.59
C ARG A 55 -10.37 8.72 -3.16
N ALA A 56 -10.15 8.54 -1.87
CA ALA A 56 -9.48 7.35 -1.34
C ALA A 56 -10.31 6.09 -1.64
N THR A 57 -11.62 6.14 -1.46
CA THR A 57 -12.55 5.03 -1.77
C THR A 57 -12.60 4.68 -3.25
N GLU A 58 -12.57 5.67 -4.15
CA GLU A 58 -12.45 5.45 -5.60
C GLU A 58 -11.17 4.68 -5.97
N LYS A 59 -10.13 4.78 -5.14
CA LYS A 59 -8.86 4.04 -5.28
C LYS A 59 -8.81 2.74 -4.48
N GLY A 60 -9.92 2.33 -3.87
CA GLY A 60 -10.06 1.06 -3.16
C GLY A 60 -9.60 1.10 -1.71
N PHE A 61 -9.45 2.28 -1.10
CA PHE A 61 -9.25 2.40 0.35
C PHE A 61 -10.60 2.43 1.09
N VAL A 62 -10.63 1.85 2.28
CA VAL A 62 -11.76 1.87 3.20
C VAL A 62 -11.43 2.82 4.35
N CYS A 63 -12.20 3.90 4.46
CA CYS A 63 -11.97 4.95 5.45
C CYS A 63 -12.73 4.69 6.75
N SER A 64 -12.09 5.01 7.88
CA SER A 64 -12.76 5.09 9.17
C SER A 64 -13.84 6.16 9.14
N GLU A 65 -15.01 5.86 9.70
CA GLU A 65 -16.10 6.83 9.86
C GLU A 65 -15.68 7.95 10.83
N TYR A 66 -14.91 7.58 11.85
CA TYR A 66 -14.47 8.48 12.92
C TYR A 66 -13.05 8.98 12.69
N GLY A 67 -12.80 10.21 13.14
CA GLY A 67 -11.48 10.79 13.25
C GLY A 67 -11.25 11.30 14.67
N ASN A 68 -9.99 11.33 15.10
CA ASN A 68 -9.60 11.83 16.42
C ASN A 68 -8.78 13.10 16.26
N VAL A 69 -9.01 14.09 17.12
CA VAL A 69 -8.16 15.29 17.16
C VAL A 69 -6.88 14.95 17.90
N ASN A 70 -5.77 14.91 17.16
CA ASN A 70 -4.46 14.56 17.68
C ASN A 70 -3.49 15.74 17.52
N THR A 71 -2.48 15.80 18.38
CA THR A 71 -1.34 16.68 18.18
C THR A 71 -0.35 16.01 17.24
N VAL A 72 -0.13 16.63 16.08
CA VAL A 72 0.79 16.18 15.03
C VAL A 72 1.98 17.12 15.02
N VAL A 73 3.17 16.56 15.22
CA VAL A 73 4.43 17.30 15.18
C VAL A 73 4.98 17.24 13.76
N THR A 74 5.12 18.40 13.12
CA THR A 74 5.73 18.54 11.79
C THR A 74 6.98 19.42 11.89
N GLU A 75 7.72 19.57 10.78
CA GLU A 75 8.84 20.51 10.69
C GLU A 75 8.43 21.97 10.96
N GLN A 76 7.14 22.30 10.77
CA GLN A 76 6.57 23.64 10.95
C GLN A 76 6.08 23.88 12.39
N GLY A 77 6.11 22.85 13.24
CA GLY A 77 5.70 22.90 14.64
C GLY A 77 4.63 21.87 14.99
N GLU A 78 4.02 22.07 16.16
CA GLU A 78 2.94 21.22 16.65
C GLU A 78 1.58 21.74 16.16
N HIS A 79 0.77 20.85 15.62
CA HIS A 79 -0.55 21.18 15.10
C HIS A 79 -1.62 20.28 15.71
N ARG A 80 -2.80 20.84 16.00
CA ARG A 80 -3.97 20.05 16.43
C ARG A 80 -4.87 19.81 15.23
N TRP A 81 -4.80 18.61 14.68
CA TRP A 81 -5.55 18.23 13.49
C TRP A 81 -6.48 17.05 13.76
N LEU A 82 -7.61 17.06 13.05
CA LEU A 82 -8.48 15.90 12.99
C LEU A 82 -7.82 14.86 12.08
N GLN A 83 -7.42 13.73 12.65
CA GLN A 83 -6.84 12.61 11.94
C GLN A 83 -7.90 11.55 11.67
N THR A 84 -8.04 11.14 10.41
CA THR A 84 -8.80 9.95 10.04
C THR A 84 -7.93 9.06 9.16
N GLU A 85 -8.15 7.76 9.23
CA GLU A 85 -7.36 6.79 8.48
C GLU A 85 -8.20 6.07 7.44
N CYS A 86 -7.60 5.85 6.27
CA CYS A 86 -8.14 4.99 5.23
C CYS A 86 -7.16 3.84 4.97
N SER A 87 -7.67 2.62 4.94
CA SER A 87 -6.85 1.42 4.84
C SER A 87 -7.13 0.64 3.56
N LYS A 88 -6.12 -0.01 3.01
CA LYS A 88 -6.23 -0.88 1.83
C LYS A 88 -5.40 -2.12 2.05
N LYS A 89 -6.02 -3.27 1.80
CA LYS A 89 -5.38 -4.58 1.91
C LYS A 89 -4.61 -4.88 0.64
N SER A 90 -3.34 -5.27 0.76
CA SER A 90 -2.54 -5.73 -0.37
C SER A 90 -3.03 -7.09 -0.90
N ALA A 91 -2.79 -7.37 -2.18
CA ALA A 91 -3.24 -8.59 -2.86
C ALA A 91 -2.38 -9.84 -2.55
N GLU A 92 -1.61 -9.83 -1.47
CA GLU A 92 -0.78 -10.95 -1.05
C GLU A 92 -1.63 -12.07 -0.44
N LEU A 93 -1.46 -13.30 -0.93
CA LEU A 93 -2.30 -14.44 -0.55
C LEU A 93 -2.05 -14.94 0.87
N PHE A 94 -0.79 -14.94 1.32
CA PHE A 94 -0.39 -15.63 2.56
C PHE A 94 -0.29 -14.70 3.76
N CYS A 95 0.20 -13.46 3.57
CA CYS A 95 0.17 -12.44 4.60
C CYS A 95 -0.07 -11.05 3.98
N PRO A 96 -1.34 -10.65 3.80
CA PRO A 96 -1.67 -9.38 3.21
C PRO A 96 -1.25 -8.23 4.12
N GLN A 97 -0.37 -7.38 3.60
CA GLN A 97 -0.04 -6.11 4.24
C GLN A 97 -1.27 -5.19 4.29
N MET A 98 -1.43 -4.48 5.40
CA MET A 98 -2.39 -3.40 5.49
C MET A 98 -1.67 -2.07 5.25
N ARG A 99 -2.20 -1.27 4.34
CA ARG A 99 -1.61 0.00 3.92
C ARG A 99 -2.55 1.13 4.28
N PHE A 100 -2.01 2.17 4.90
CA PHE A 100 -2.81 3.24 5.49
C PHE A 100 -2.46 4.58 4.89
N VAL A 101 -3.50 5.40 4.72
CA VAL A 101 -3.46 6.82 4.41
C VAL A 101 -4.00 7.54 5.64
N VAL A 102 -3.25 8.48 6.17
CA VAL A 102 -3.67 9.31 7.31
C VAL A 102 -4.01 10.69 6.76
N LEU A 103 -5.28 11.05 6.82
CA LEU A 103 -5.75 12.37 6.41
C LEU A 103 -5.70 13.30 7.61
N ASN A 104 -4.85 14.33 7.56
CA ASN A 104 -4.77 15.38 8.56
C ASN A 104 -5.61 16.57 8.11
N VAL A 105 -6.67 16.86 8.87
CA VAL A 105 -7.66 17.90 8.54
C VAL A 105 -7.57 19.04 9.53
N ASP A 106 -7.53 20.27 9.03
CA ASP A 106 -7.70 21.46 9.85
C ASP A 106 -9.16 21.55 10.32
N PRO A 107 -9.41 21.48 11.63
CA PRO A 107 -10.78 21.47 12.18
C PRO A 107 -11.56 22.76 11.91
N ASN A 108 -10.87 23.88 11.64
CA ASN A 108 -11.53 25.16 11.40
C ASN A 108 -12.06 25.29 9.97
N THR A 109 -11.32 24.76 9.01
CA THR A 109 -11.64 24.87 7.58
C THR A 109 -12.24 23.59 7.00
N ASN A 110 -12.18 22.48 7.74
CA ASN A 110 -12.57 21.14 7.30
C ASN A 110 -11.84 20.70 6.01
N ARG A 111 -10.60 21.17 5.83
CA ARG A 111 -9.77 20.83 4.67
C ARG A 111 -8.58 19.99 5.07
N VAL A 112 -8.21 19.05 4.20
CA VAL A 112 -6.97 18.29 4.33
C VAL A 112 -5.80 19.24 4.17
N VAL A 113 -4.93 19.31 5.18
CA VAL A 113 -3.73 20.16 5.18
C VAL A 113 -2.45 19.36 5.03
N ASP A 114 -2.50 18.08 5.40
CA ASP A 114 -1.36 17.17 5.31
C ASP A 114 -1.85 15.71 5.14
N VAL A 115 -1.00 14.86 4.59
CA VAL A 115 -1.31 13.46 4.34
C VAL A 115 -0.13 12.57 4.76
N GLY A 116 -0.37 11.75 5.78
CA GLY A 116 0.55 10.70 6.20
C GLY A 116 0.30 9.38 5.49
N ASN A 117 1.27 8.47 5.55
CA ASN A 117 1.12 7.11 5.05
C ASN A 117 2.00 6.13 5.83
N TYR A 118 1.54 4.90 6.00
CA TYR A 118 2.34 3.83 6.57
C TYR A 118 1.86 2.45 6.10
N VAL A 119 2.75 1.46 6.16
CA VAL A 119 2.43 0.05 5.87
C VAL A 119 2.60 -0.76 7.14
N ASN A 120 1.53 -1.42 7.59
CA ASN A 120 1.60 -2.39 8.67
C ASN A 120 1.96 -3.77 8.10
N GLN A 121 3.16 -4.24 8.43
CA GLN A 121 3.73 -5.50 7.94
C GLN A 121 3.39 -6.72 8.82
N HIS A 122 2.76 -6.52 9.99
CA HIS A 122 2.53 -7.56 11.00
C HIS A 122 1.13 -8.19 10.95
N THR A 123 0.37 -8.00 9.87
CA THR A 123 -0.96 -8.59 9.72
C THR A 123 -0.87 -10.02 9.18
N CYS A 124 -0.14 -10.88 9.89
CA CYS A 124 -0.13 -12.34 9.69
C CYS A 124 -0.66 -13.00 10.98
N PHE A 125 -1.50 -14.03 10.85
CA PHE A 125 -1.94 -14.86 12.00
C PHE A 125 -0.90 -15.93 12.35
#